data_AF-A0A1S2NTH1-F1
#
_entry.id   AF-A0A1S2NTH1-F1
#
_cell.length_a   1.000
_cell.length_b   1.000
_cell.length_c   1.000
_cell.angle_alpha   90.00
_cell.angle_beta   90.00
_cell.angle_gamma   90.00
#
_symmetry.space_group_name_H-M   'P 1'
#
loop_
_entity.id
_entity.type
_entity.pdbx_description
1 polymer ?
#
loop_
_entity_poly.entity_id
_entity_poly.type
_entity_poly.pdbx_seq_one_letter_code
_entity_poly.pdbx_strand_id
1 'polypeptide(L)' 'MHDADPACEELVSAAHDTPSALVTRLLHSEDPRTARLGRAIRAIQHDSADPPPLHLDDGARIVDPITHDPAW' A
#
# COMPACT_ATOMS: atom_id res chain seq x y z
N MET A 1 13.01 -14.79 -4.09
CA MET A 1 11.55 -14.97 -4.04
C MET A 1 11.18 -15.04 -2.58
N HIS A 2 10.43 -14.08 -2.07
CA HIS A 2 9.93 -14.12 -0.70
C HIS A 2 8.78 -15.14 -0.71
N ASP A 3 8.94 -16.28 -0.04
CA ASP A 3 7.81 -17.16 0.26
C ASP A 3 6.87 -16.32 1.14
N ALA A 4 5.76 -15.89 0.57
CA ALA A 4 4.76 -15.19 1.36
C ALA A 4 4.18 -16.18 2.37
N ASP A 5 4.03 -15.75 3.61
CA ASP A 5 3.38 -16.53 4.65
C ASP A 5 1.97 -16.89 4.16
N PRO A 6 1.56 -18.19 4.16
CA PRO A 6 0.24 -18.61 3.69
C PRO A 6 -0.90 -17.88 4.43
N ALA A 7 -0.70 -17.50 5.69
CA ALA A 7 -1.69 -16.71 6.43
C ALA A 7 -1.86 -15.29 5.83
N CYS A 8 -0.78 -14.69 5.33
CA CYS A 8 -0.83 -13.41 4.65
C CYS A 8 -1.53 -13.52 3.29
N GLU A 9 -1.29 -14.60 2.53
CA GLU A 9 -1.96 -14.85 1.26
C GLU A 9 -3.47 -15.01 1.44
N GLU A 10 -3.90 -15.79 2.43
CA GLU A 10 -5.31 -15.95 2.76
C GLU A 10 -5.97 -14.63 3.16
N LEU A 11 -5.28 -13.78 3.93
CA LEU A 11 -5.79 -12.46 4.30
C LEU A 11 -5.96 -11.53 3.11
N VAL A 12 -4.99 -11.53 2.18
CA VAL A 12 -5.06 -10.74 0.94
C VAL A 12 -6.21 -11.25 0.05
N SER A 13 -6.34 -12.57 -0.10
CA SER A 13 -7.45 -13.18 -0.84
C SER A 13 -8.80 -12.79 -0.25
N ALA A 14 -8.96 -12.93 1.07
CA ALA A 14 -10.19 -12.55 1.77
C ALA A 14 -10.51 -11.05 1.63
N ALA A 15 -9.48 -10.19 1.62
CA ALA A 15 -9.65 -8.76 1.38
C ALA A 15 -10.17 -8.49 -0.05
N HIS A 16 -9.69 -9.20 -1.07
CA HIS A 16 -10.21 -9.08 -2.43
C HIS A 16 -11.66 -9.54 -2.57
N ASP A 17 -12.04 -10.61 -1.89
CA ASP A 17 -13.41 -11.15 -1.93
C ASP A 17 -14.41 -10.35 -1.06
N THR A 18 -13.92 -9.37 -0.30
CA THR A 18 -14.78 -8.58 0.59
C THR A 18 -15.72 -7.66 -0.20
N PRO A 19 -17.05 -7.74 0.00
CA PRO A 19 -18.01 -6.91 -0.71
C PRO A 19 -17.81 -5.40 -0.47
N SER A 20 -17.89 -4.60 -1.53
CA SER A 20 -17.72 -3.14 -1.48
C SER A 20 -18.67 -2.44 -0.49
N ALA A 21 -19.89 -2.95 -0.34
CA ALA A 21 -20.85 -2.46 0.65
C ALA A 21 -20.37 -2.68 2.09
N LEU A 22 -19.71 -3.81 2.38
CA LEU A 22 -19.11 -4.07 3.68
C LEU A 22 -17.93 -3.13 3.93
N VAL A 23 -17.02 -2.98 2.96
CA VAL A 23 -15.90 -2.04 3.05
C VAL A 23 -16.40 -0.62 3.33
N THR A 24 -17.45 -0.19 2.64
CA THR A 24 -18.09 1.12 2.86
C THR A 24 -18.62 1.25 4.29
N ARG A 25 -19.29 0.22 4.82
CA ARG A 25 -19.76 0.23 6.22
C ARG A 25 -18.60 0.30 7.22
N LEU A 26 -17.53 -0.43 6.98
CA LEU A 26 -16.33 -0.39 7.84
C LEU A 26 -15.73 1.01 7.87
N LEU A 27 -15.60 1.67 6.71
CA LEU A 27 -15.04 3.02 6.59
C LEU A 27 -15.83 4.09 7.36
N HIS A 28 -17.14 3.93 7.49
CA HIS A 28 -18.02 4.87 8.20
C HIS A 28 -18.30 4.45 9.65
N SER A 29 -17.59 3.45 10.18
CA SER A 29 -17.72 3.06 11.57
C SER A 29 -17.17 4.14 12.51
N GLU A 30 -17.88 4.39 13.61
CA GLU A 30 -17.40 5.26 14.70
C GLU A 30 -16.23 4.61 15.48
N ASP A 31 -16.08 3.29 15.38
CA ASP A 31 -14.93 2.61 15.98
C ASP A 31 -13.67 2.81 15.11
N PRO A 32 -12.61 3.44 15.63
CA PRO A 32 -11.42 3.76 14.85
C PRO A 32 -10.69 2.50 14.34
N ARG A 33 -10.80 1.37 15.04
CA ARG A 33 -10.17 0.11 14.60
C ARG A 33 -10.90 -0.47 13.40
N THR A 34 -12.22 -0.47 13.44
CA THR A 34 -13.10 -0.89 12.34
C THR A 34 -12.90 -0.02 11.11
N ALA A 35 -12.85 1.31 11.28
CA ALA A 35 -12.56 2.24 10.18
C ALA A 35 -11.17 2.01 9.57
N ARG A 36 -10.16 1.69 10.40
CA ARG A 36 -8.82 1.35 9.93
C ARG A 36 -8.79 0.06 9.13
N LEU A 37 -9.55 -0.97 9.54
CA LEU A 37 -9.69 -2.21 8.79
C LEU A 37 -10.32 -1.96 7.42
N GLY A 38 -11.38 -1.15 7.35
CA GLY A 38 -12.00 -0.76 6.08
C GLY A 38 -11.02 -0.06 5.13
N ARG A 39 -10.15 0.80 5.65
CA ARG A 39 -9.09 1.45 4.86
C ARG A 39 -8.04 0.46 4.36
N ALA A 40 -7.63 -0.49 5.19
CA ALA A 40 -6.65 -1.52 4.80
C ALA A 40 -7.19 -2.42 3.69
N ILE A 41 -8.43 -2.93 3.82
CA ILE A 41 -9.08 -3.74 2.79
C ILE A 41 -9.21 -2.95 1.49
N ARG A 42 -9.63 -1.67 1.58
CA ARG A 42 -9.73 -0.81 0.39
C ARG A 42 -8.38 -0.63 -0.31
N ALA A 43 -7.30 -0.43 0.43
CA ALA A 43 -5.96 -0.29 -0.14
C ALA A 43 -5.55 -1.55 -0.90
N ILE A 44 -5.73 -2.74 -0.31
CA ILE A 44 -5.44 -4.03 -0.95
C ILE A 44 -6.24 -4.17 -2.26
N GLN A 45 -7.54 -3.85 -2.23
CA GLN A 45 -8.39 -3.92 -3.42
C GLN A 45 -7.99 -2.94 -4.53
N HIS A 46 -7.43 -1.77 -4.19
CA HIS A 46 -6.98 -0.77 -5.19
C HIS A 46 -5.56 -1.05 -5.69
N ASP A 47 -4.66 -1.59 -4.85
CA ASP A 47 -3.29 -1.96 -5.27
C ASP A 47 -3.29 -3.07 -6.32
N SER A 48 -4.30 -3.96 -6.35
CA SER A 48 -4.46 -4.93 -7.45
C SER A 48 -5.05 -4.33 -8.74
N ALA A 49 -5.57 -3.10 -8.70
CA ALA A 49 -6.20 -2.46 -9.86
C ALA A 49 -5.22 -1.60 -10.69
N ASP A 50 -4.10 -1.18 -10.11
CA ASP A 50 -3.02 -0.51 -10.83
C ASP A 50 -1.85 -1.47 -11.01
N PRO A 51 -1.53 -1.98 -12.22
CA PRO A 51 -0.14 -2.27 -12.48
C PRO A 51 0.62 -0.97 -12.20
N PRO A 52 1.73 -0.98 -11.43
CA PRO A 52 2.53 0.22 -11.29
C PRO A 52 2.81 0.72 -12.71
N PRO A 53 2.64 2.01 -13.02
CA PRO A 53 3.14 2.51 -14.28
C PRO A 53 4.61 2.12 -14.31
N LEU A 54 4.98 1.25 -15.25
CA LEU A 54 6.35 0.95 -15.57
C LEU A 54 6.96 2.25 -16.11
N HIS A 55 7.35 3.14 -15.19
CA HIS A 55 8.35 4.15 -15.45
C HIS A 55 9.70 3.44 -15.43
N LEU A 56 9.93 2.65 -16.48
CA LEU A 56 11.26 2.43 -17.02
C LEU A 56 11.56 3.65 -17.89
N ASP A 57 12.72 4.27 -17.64
CA ASP A 57 13.23 5.56 -18.11
C ASP A 57 12.67 6.78 -17.33
N ASP A 58 13.49 7.55 -16.62
CA ASP A 58 14.76 8.09 -17.10
C ASP A 58 15.83 8.17 -16.00
N GLY A 59 17.05 7.74 -16.36
CA GLY A 59 18.25 8.02 -15.59
C GLY A 59 18.51 9.52 -15.45
N ALA A 60 19.42 9.86 -14.54
CA ALA A 60 19.93 11.21 -14.28
C ALA A 60 19.01 12.13 -13.45
N ARG A 61 18.84 11.81 -12.17
CA ARG A 61 19.09 12.83 -11.14
C ARG A 61 20.05 12.27 -10.09
N ILE A 62 21.32 12.53 -10.39
CA ILE A 62 22.43 12.61 -9.46
C ILE A 62 21.90 13.12 -8.11
N VAL A 63 21.91 12.26 -7.09
CA VAL A 63 21.86 12.73 -5.71
C VAL A 63 23.22 13.36 -5.48
N ASP A 64 23.25 14.68 -5.42
CA ASP A 64 24.44 15.44 -5.02
C ASP A 64 24.79 15.03 -3.57
N PRO A 65 25.93 14.36 -3.32
CA PRO A 65 26.29 13.97 -1.98
C PRO A 65 27.00 15.14 -1.30
N ILE A 66 26.46 15.52 -0.14
CA ILE A 66 27.19 16.19 0.94
C ILE A 66 27.40 17.69 0.70
N THR A 67 26.52 18.49 1.29
CA THR A 67 26.86 19.83 1.77
C THR A 67 28.05 19.73 2.72
N HIS A 68 29.26 19.84 2.19
CA HIS A 68 30.45 20.08 3.00
C HIS A 68 30.40 21.52 3.50
N ASP A 69 30.19 21.67 4.81
CA ASP A 69 30.46 22.89 5.57
C ASP A 69 31.99 23.04 5.74
N PRO A 70 32.66 24.08 5.18
CA PRO A 70 34.07 24.32 5.44
C PRO A 70 34.19 25.37 6.55
N ALA A 71 33.99 24.95 7.79
CA ALA A 71 34.50 25.68 8.93
C ALA A 71 35.80 25.02 9.40
N TRP A 72 36.90 25.25 8.65
CA TRP A 72 38.31 25.36 9.09
C TRP A 72 39.21 25.74 7.93
#